data_AF-A0A3D1DE34-F1
#
_entry.id   AF-A0A3D1DE34-F1
#
_cell.length_a   1.000
_cell.length_b   1.000
_cell.length_c   1.000
_cell.angle_alpha   90.00
_cell.angle_beta   90.00
_cell.angle_gamma   90.00
#
_symmetry.space_group_name_H-M   'P 1'
#
loop_
_entity.id
_entity.type
_entity.pdbx_description
1 polymer ?
#
loop_
_entity_poly.entity_id
_entity_poly.type
_entity_poly.pdbx_seq_one_letter_code
_entity_poly.pdbx_strand_id
1 'polypeptide(L)'
;MIGSTTRIQVLALFLVILAGSGLVSAEAAETPPDAESMLADGRIEEYLSAARGFLEEHADAPDSARVALEAMMVAAVHRKADAEKDLKRVLLLAHGDSLAGRFALTRFADAKACREFLDEMIQHRLAELRPPLARRYMATVRRAVSFWGRGVMTDDQFLLRTALAARVAGDKQGGQQCLSQLDRDKAPVMKAAKLLFDPKIGHVQRIVALQELVAALPATGDFVWHFYGRLAEADRSRPEILRLVAGNHLAESRFAEARPVIKRLVKIVPGDGQTVIWSAWTDAVTGDNIEIGAAVSSLRAFARKHENSKWAMTASKLATAIAGHRGRLATAVDELGEILDDWKDGQPQLVKVRLGYSTGDGPRVDGFASFDSKAKQFEVTLSRNGGLVMAASSAPQGSRLFSSSDPVIYRLDGRAIFPAPRFSITRGDDGKFEVQVGVSLGDQVKAMQDLTGTIASSPWLSKKTGRIEVWKHATVDRGWYPVEAVFRDGELVVHLIRPRITEPGFDETTIRIDRRRQKLSGTFDGFDFTIAYGDARATAWLSGPRWPDVPTKATADASMIFRLLGAASSLFDDKAARTATRPKPGATR
;
A
#
# COMPACT_ATOMS: atom_id res chain seq x y z
N MET A 1 -5.67 -4.40 3.96
CA MET A 1 -5.29 -3.26 4.81
C MET A 1 -3.86 -2.90 4.46
N ILE A 2 -3.63 -1.62 4.21
CA ILE A 2 -2.36 -1.05 3.75
C ILE A 2 -1.29 -1.35 4.79
N GLY A 3 -0.19 -1.95 4.33
CA GLY A 3 0.97 -2.30 5.12
C GLY A 3 1.47 -1.07 5.87
N SER A 4 1.55 -1.21 7.18
CA SER A 4 2.08 -0.24 8.10
C SER A 4 3.48 0.19 7.64
N THR A 5 3.61 1.50 7.42
CA THR A 5 4.70 2.31 7.97
C THR A 5 5.96 1.53 8.28
N THR A 6 6.90 1.59 7.34
CA THR A 6 8.34 1.68 7.59
C THR A 6 8.58 2.49 8.87
N ARG A 7 8.66 1.80 10.01
CA ARG A 7 9.11 2.35 11.29
C ARG A 7 10.35 1.58 11.67
N ILE A 8 11.31 2.35 12.17
CA ILE A 8 12.65 1.97 12.63
C ILE A 8 13.74 2.31 11.60
N GLN A 9 13.85 3.61 11.31
CA GLN A 9 15.18 4.23 11.34
C GLN A 9 15.63 4.24 12.81
N VAL A 10 16.21 3.12 13.23
CA VAL A 10 17.30 2.96 14.20
C VAL A 10 17.52 4.21 15.08
N LEU A 11 16.99 4.29 16.30
CA LEU A 11 17.56 3.70 17.53
C LEU A 11 19.09 3.87 17.75
N ALA A 12 19.79 4.68 16.96
CA ALA A 12 21.25 4.90 17.05
C ALA A 12 21.66 6.38 17.22
N LEU A 13 20.80 7.20 17.83
CA LEU A 13 21.22 8.51 18.35
C LEU A 13 20.70 8.76 19.77
N PHE A 14 20.48 7.69 20.54
CA PHE A 14 20.03 7.75 21.93
C PHE A 14 21.14 7.45 22.95
N LEU A 15 22.41 7.41 22.54
CA LEU A 15 23.51 6.95 23.41
C LEU A 15 24.84 7.71 23.31
N VAL A 16 24.84 8.95 22.78
CA VAL A 16 26.06 9.81 22.76
C VAL A 16 25.84 11.24 23.27
N ILE A 17 24.63 11.66 23.66
CA ILE A 17 24.42 12.94 24.36
C ILE A 17 23.81 12.69 25.74
N LEU A 18 24.52 11.87 26.51
CA LEU A 18 24.35 11.68 27.96
C LEU A 18 25.67 12.01 28.70
N ALA A 19 26.47 12.91 28.12
CA ALA A 19 27.68 13.45 28.74
C ALA A 19 27.71 14.97 28.51
N GLY A 20 27.00 15.68 29.39
CA GLY A 20 26.89 17.14 29.35
C GLY A 20 26.01 17.67 30.48
N SER A 21 26.14 17.10 31.68
CA SER A 21 25.45 17.54 32.89
C SER A 21 25.97 18.91 33.30
N GLY A 22 25.24 19.96 32.94
CA GLY A 22 25.29 21.27 33.57
C GLY A 22 23.98 21.49 34.35
N LEU A 23 24.09 21.52 35.68
CA LEU A 23 23.03 21.94 36.60
C LEU A 23 22.46 23.30 36.20
N VAL A 24 21.16 23.40 35.91
CA VAL A 24 20.41 24.65 36.03
C VAL A 24 19.03 24.34 36.63
N SER A 25 18.71 25.14 37.64
CA SER A 25 17.53 25.09 38.51
C SER A 25 16.19 25.09 37.79
N ALA A 26 15.22 24.47 38.46
CA ALA A 26 13.79 24.55 38.21
C ALA A 26 13.26 25.98 38.47
N GLU A 27 13.34 26.86 37.47
CA GLU A 27 12.67 28.16 37.47
C GLU A 27 12.67 28.79 36.05
N ALA A 28 12.03 28.12 35.08
CA ALA A 28 11.71 28.73 33.79
C ALA A 28 10.46 28.06 33.22
N ALA A 29 9.38 28.82 33.09
CA ALA A 29 8.29 28.45 32.20
C ALA A 29 8.81 28.55 30.75
N GLU A 30 9.33 27.43 30.24
CA GLU A 30 9.08 26.89 28.89
C GLU A 30 8.83 27.94 27.80
N THR A 31 9.90 28.54 27.27
CA THR A 31 9.80 29.49 26.16
C THR A 31 9.34 28.77 24.87
N PRO A 32 8.22 29.18 24.25
CA PRO A 32 7.76 28.61 22.98
C PRO A 32 8.83 28.80 21.88
N PRO A 33 9.01 27.85 20.96
CA PRO A 33 9.95 28.03 19.85
C PRO A 33 9.51 29.18 18.95
N ASP A 34 10.45 30.06 18.60
CA ASP A 34 10.19 31.20 17.71
C ASP A 34 10.28 30.78 16.24
N ALA A 35 9.12 30.74 15.57
CA ALA A 35 9.02 30.36 14.17
C ALA A 35 9.80 31.32 13.26
N GLU A 36 9.65 32.63 13.45
CA GLU A 36 10.18 33.63 12.51
C GLU A 36 11.70 33.65 12.53
N SER A 37 12.32 33.61 13.72
CA SER A 37 13.78 33.52 13.85
C SER A 37 14.34 32.24 13.23
N MET A 38 13.74 31.07 13.50
CA MET A 38 14.27 29.81 12.96
C MET A 38 14.05 29.66 11.45
N LEU A 39 12.97 30.23 10.91
CA LEU A 39 12.72 30.29 9.48
C LEU A 39 13.71 31.21 8.77
N ALA A 40 14.01 32.37 9.36
CA ALA A 40 15.01 33.31 8.82
C ALA A 40 16.40 32.64 8.69
N ASP A 41 16.73 31.74 9.61
CA ASP A 41 17.97 30.96 9.61
C ASP A 41 17.91 29.68 8.75
N GLY A 42 16.78 29.39 8.10
CA GLY A 42 16.58 28.18 7.29
C GLY A 42 16.42 26.87 8.09
N ARG A 43 16.22 26.96 9.41
CA ARG A 43 16.18 25.84 10.37
C ARG A 43 14.79 25.21 10.50
N ILE A 44 14.16 24.88 9.36
CA ILE A 44 12.75 24.43 9.29
C ILE A 44 12.52 23.12 10.08
N GLU A 45 13.38 22.12 9.89
CA GLU A 45 13.24 20.82 10.57
C GLU A 45 13.47 20.92 12.08
N GLU A 46 14.42 21.77 12.47
CA GLU A 46 14.69 22.03 13.89
C GLU A 46 13.50 22.72 14.56
N TYR A 47 12.86 23.68 13.89
CA TYR A 47 11.65 24.32 14.40
C TYR A 47 10.49 23.33 14.52
N LEU A 48 10.21 22.53 13.49
CA LEU A 48 9.12 21.53 13.54
C LEU A 48 9.38 20.48 14.64
N SER A 49 10.63 20.10 14.85
CA SER A 49 11.04 19.21 15.95
C SER A 49 10.85 19.88 17.32
N ALA A 50 11.28 21.13 17.49
CA ALA A 50 11.14 21.87 18.73
C ALA A 50 9.66 22.14 19.08
N ALA A 51 8.85 22.51 18.09
CA ALA A 51 7.41 22.69 18.26
C ALA A 51 6.73 21.39 18.67
N ARG A 52 7.13 20.25 18.10
CA ARG A 52 6.60 18.94 18.53
C ARG A 52 7.00 18.62 19.97
N GLY A 53 8.28 18.81 20.33
CA GLY A 53 8.75 18.61 21.70
C GLY A 53 7.99 19.47 22.71
N PHE A 54 7.82 20.76 22.41
CA PHE A 54 7.03 21.69 23.23
C PHE A 54 5.58 21.21 23.40
N LEU A 55 4.92 20.75 22.33
CA LEU A 55 3.53 20.27 22.41
C LEU A 55 3.40 18.92 23.14
N GLU A 56 4.45 18.11 23.17
CA GLU A 56 4.49 16.85 23.91
C GLU A 56 4.67 17.09 25.42
N GLU A 57 5.56 18.00 25.79
CA GLU A 57 5.86 18.31 27.19
C GLU A 57 4.83 19.28 27.81
N HIS A 58 4.30 20.22 27.01
CA HIS A 58 3.51 21.36 27.49
C HIS A 58 2.15 21.44 26.79
N ALA A 59 1.48 20.30 26.61
CA ALA A 59 0.24 20.19 25.85
C ALA A 59 -0.89 21.13 26.31
N ASP A 60 -0.90 21.55 27.58
CA ASP A 60 -1.94 22.42 28.17
C ASP A 60 -1.46 23.87 28.41
N ALA A 61 -0.26 24.24 27.96
CA ALA A 61 0.25 25.61 28.12
C ALA A 61 -0.55 26.64 27.28
N PRO A 62 -0.62 27.92 27.72
CA PRO A 62 -1.37 28.96 27.01
C PRO A 62 -0.98 29.14 25.54
N ASP A 63 0.30 28.95 25.23
CA ASP A 63 0.87 29.11 23.88
C ASP A 63 0.73 27.88 22.98
N SER A 64 0.34 26.71 23.51
CA SER A 64 0.37 25.45 22.74
C SER A 64 -0.54 25.48 21.51
N ALA A 65 -1.71 26.14 21.62
CA ALA A 65 -2.58 26.34 20.47
C ALA A 65 -1.94 27.23 19.38
N ARG A 66 -1.17 28.25 19.77
CA ARG A 66 -0.44 29.15 18.87
C ARG A 66 0.72 28.41 18.21
N VAL A 67 1.55 27.73 18.99
CA VAL A 67 2.69 26.94 18.50
C VAL A 67 2.24 25.87 17.50
N ALA A 68 1.15 25.16 17.79
CA ALA A 68 0.62 24.17 16.86
C ALA A 68 0.12 24.79 15.54
N LEU A 69 -0.45 26.00 15.57
CA LEU A 69 -0.88 26.73 14.38
C LEU A 69 0.30 27.21 13.55
N GLU A 70 1.28 27.85 14.18
CA GLU A 70 2.50 28.34 13.52
C GLU A 70 3.25 27.17 12.87
N ALA A 71 3.44 26.07 13.60
CA ALA A 71 4.05 24.85 13.05
C ALA A 71 3.24 24.27 11.88
N MET A 72 1.90 24.29 11.94
CA MET A 72 1.07 23.82 10.82
C MET A 72 1.25 24.72 9.59
N MET A 73 1.35 26.04 9.78
CA MET A 73 1.60 27.00 8.70
C MET A 73 2.98 26.79 8.08
N VAL A 74 4.03 26.64 8.90
CA VAL A 74 5.39 26.34 8.44
C VAL A 74 5.41 25.04 7.64
N ALA A 75 4.81 23.97 8.17
CA ALA A 75 4.73 22.69 7.47
C ALA A 75 4.02 22.81 6.11
N ALA A 76 2.92 23.57 6.04
CA ALA A 76 2.19 23.80 4.79
C ALA A 76 3.02 24.58 3.76
N VAL A 77 3.67 25.68 4.18
CA VAL A 77 4.50 26.53 3.31
C VAL A 77 5.68 25.74 2.73
N HIS A 78 6.30 24.88 3.54
CA HIS A 78 7.45 24.06 3.15
C HIS A 78 7.09 22.66 2.63
N ARG A 79 5.80 22.41 2.33
CA ARG A 79 5.30 21.17 1.72
C ARG A 79 5.62 19.90 2.53
N LYS A 80 5.60 20.01 3.86
CA LYS A 80 5.76 18.90 4.82
C LYS A 80 4.38 18.32 5.17
N ALA A 81 3.78 17.60 4.22
CA ALA A 81 2.40 17.13 4.29
C ALA A 81 2.08 16.32 5.57
N ASP A 82 3.00 15.43 5.99
CA ASP A 82 2.80 14.61 7.19
C ASP A 82 2.79 15.46 8.47
N ALA A 83 3.71 16.43 8.57
CA ALA A 83 3.78 17.35 9.70
C ALA A 83 2.53 18.25 9.77
N GLU A 84 2.08 18.79 8.62
CA GLU A 84 0.85 19.59 8.56
C GLU A 84 -0.35 18.77 9.05
N LYS A 85 -0.46 17.52 8.58
CA LYS A 85 -1.55 16.61 8.95
C LYS A 85 -1.55 16.32 10.45
N ASP A 86 -0.40 16.03 11.03
CA ASP A 86 -0.27 15.75 12.46
C ASP A 86 -0.62 16.97 13.32
N LEU A 87 -0.12 18.15 12.95
CA LEU A 87 -0.42 19.39 13.68
C LEU A 87 -1.89 19.79 13.56
N LYS A 88 -2.50 19.58 12.38
CA LYS A 88 -3.95 19.72 12.22
C LYS A 88 -4.74 18.76 13.12
N ARG A 89 -4.28 17.52 13.31
CA ARG A 89 -4.89 16.58 14.28
C ARG A 89 -4.77 17.11 15.72
N VAL A 90 -3.60 17.62 16.11
CA VAL A 90 -3.35 18.20 17.44
C VAL A 90 -4.30 19.38 17.69
N LEU A 91 -4.37 20.34 16.75
CA LEU A 91 -5.27 21.49 16.84
C LEU A 91 -6.74 21.07 16.98
N LEU A 92 -7.18 20.06 16.22
CA LEU A 92 -8.57 19.63 16.23
C LEU A 92 -8.95 18.82 17.46
N LEU A 93 -8.04 17.99 18.00
CA LEU A 93 -8.31 17.11 19.16
C LEU A 93 -8.01 17.75 20.52
N ALA A 94 -6.91 18.50 20.63
CA ALA A 94 -6.43 19.07 21.90
C ALA A 94 -6.86 20.54 22.04
N HIS A 95 -6.72 21.35 21.00
CA HIS A 95 -6.95 22.81 21.06
C HIS A 95 -8.22 23.25 20.35
N GLY A 96 -9.21 22.37 20.33
CA GLY A 96 -10.36 22.52 19.46
C GLY A 96 -11.25 23.74 19.71
N ASP A 97 -11.27 24.23 20.95
CA ASP A 97 -12.07 25.38 21.36
C ASP A 97 -11.33 26.71 21.17
N SER A 98 -10.02 26.67 20.92
CA SER A 98 -9.19 27.84 20.65
C SER A 98 -9.46 28.44 19.27
N LEU A 99 -9.04 29.69 19.06
CA LEU A 99 -9.06 30.33 17.74
C LEU A 99 -8.29 29.51 16.71
N ALA A 100 -7.11 28.99 17.08
CA ALA A 100 -6.27 28.15 16.23
C ALA A 100 -6.98 26.85 15.81
N GLY A 101 -7.64 26.17 16.75
CA GLY A 101 -8.41 24.95 16.48
C GLY A 101 -9.62 25.20 15.57
N ARG A 102 -10.33 26.32 15.78
CA ARG A 102 -11.44 26.74 14.90
C ARG A 102 -10.95 27.12 13.51
N PHE A 103 -9.83 27.84 13.42
CA PHE A 103 -9.19 28.17 12.15
C PHE A 103 -8.79 26.89 11.39
N ALA A 104 -8.18 25.91 12.06
CA ALA A 104 -7.81 24.63 11.45
C ALA A 104 -9.01 23.90 10.82
N LEU A 105 -10.20 24.01 11.43
CA LEU A 105 -11.44 23.44 10.89
C LEU A 105 -11.91 24.10 9.59
N THR A 106 -11.58 25.38 9.37
CA THR A 106 -11.88 26.10 8.11
C THR A 106 -10.94 25.72 6.96
N ARG A 107 -9.85 25.00 7.23
CA ARG A 107 -8.82 24.64 6.25
C ARG A 107 -9.14 23.38 5.43
N PHE A 108 -10.37 22.89 5.49
CA PHE A 108 -10.85 21.83 4.60
C PHE A 108 -11.52 22.44 3.38
N ALA A 109 -11.37 21.79 2.22
CA ALA A 109 -12.00 22.27 0.99
C ALA A 109 -13.54 22.17 1.05
N ASP A 110 -14.06 21.12 1.69
CA ASP A 110 -15.49 20.88 1.85
C ASP A 110 -15.77 19.93 3.05
N ALA A 111 -17.05 19.66 3.28
CA ALA A 111 -17.51 18.73 4.32
C ALA A 111 -17.00 17.29 4.13
N LYS A 112 -16.75 16.87 2.87
CA LYS A 112 -16.27 15.53 2.55
C LYS A 112 -14.80 15.37 2.94
N ALA A 113 -13.95 16.35 2.61
CA ALA A 113 -12.55 16.38 3.01
C ALA A 113 -12.41 16.42 4.53
N CYS A 114 -13.27 17.17 5.21
CA CYS A 114 -13.33 17.16 6.68
C CYS A 114 -13.71 15.77 7.21
N ARG A 115 -14.76 15.13 6.67
CA ARG A 115 -15.17 13.77 7.06
C ARG A 115 -14.03 12.76 6.86
N GLU A 116 -13.39 12.75 5.70
CA GLU A 116 -12.30 11.81 5.37
C GLU A 116 -11.13 11.96 6.35
N PHE A 117 -10.79 13.20 6.71
CA PHE A 117 -9.78 13.46 7.74
C PHE A 117 -10.19 12.95 9.13
N LEU A 118 -11.45 13.16 9.53
CA LEU A 118 -11.98 12.66 10.81
C LEU A 118 -12.07 11.13 10.84
N ASP A 119 -12.40 10.51 9.72
CA ASP A 119 -12.47 9.05 9.60
C ASP A 119 -11.07 8.44 9.76
N GLU A 120 -10.09 8.95 9.04
CA GLU A 120 -8.70 8.49 9.13
C GLU A 120 -8.12 8.66 10.54
N MET A 121 -8.47 9.78 11.21
CA MET A 121 -8.02 10.07 12.57
C MET A 121 -8.46 9.03 13.59
N ILE A 122 -9.63 8.40 13.40
CA ILE A 122 -10.15 7.38 14.31
C ILE A 122 -9.85 5.95 13.85
N GLN A 123 -9.82 5.71 12.53
CA GLN A 123 -9.70 4.38 11.92
C GLN A 123 -8.55 3.55 12.53
N HIS A 124 -7.34 4.11 12.54
CA HIS A 124 -6.15 3.41 13.04
C HIS A 124 -6.03 3.36 14.57
N ARG A 125 -6.93 4.05 15.29
CA ARG A 125 -6.93 4.14 16.76
C ARG A 125 -8.09 3.38 17.40
N LEU A 126 -8.91 2.68 16.62
CA LEU A 126 -10.08 1.95 17.13
C LEU A 126 -9.72 0.87 18.15
N ALA A 127 -8.62 0.14 17.93
CA ALA A 127 -8.12 -0.87 18.87
C ALA A 127 -7.80 -0.26 20.26
N GLU A 128 -7.13 0.89 20.24
CA GLU A 128 -6.65 1.62 21.42
C GLU A 128 -7.65 2.66 21.94
N LEU A 129 -8.85 2.71 21.38
CA LEU A 129 -9.81 3.78 21.69
C LEU A 129 -10.23 3.71 23.17
N ARG A 130 -9.89 4.78 23.91
CA ARG A 130 -10.18 4.98 25.33
C ARG A 130 -11.06 6.22 25.55
N PRO A 131 -11.77 6.34 26.69
CA PRO A 131 -12.70 7.44 26.93
C PRO A 131 -12.13 8.86 26.75
N PRO A 132 -10.89 9.21 27.16
CA PRO A 132 -10.35 10.55 26.95
C PRO A 132 -10.23 10.92 25.46
N LEU A 133 -9.63 10.04 24.65
CA LEU A 133 -9.49 10.24 23.22
C LEU A 133 -10.85 10.27 22.52
N ALA A 134 -11.76 9.35 22.90
CA ALA A 134 -13.10 9.28 22.33
C ALA A 134 -13.90 10.57 22.62
N ARG A 135 -13.80 11.14 23.83
CA ARG A 135 -14.45 12.42 24.17
C ARG A 135 -13.92 13.59 23.34
N ARG A 136 -12.60 13.71 23.21
CA ARG A 136 -11.96 14.73 22.35
C ARG A 136 -12.42 14.59 20.90
N TYR A 137 -12.38 13.37 20.37
CA TYR A 137 -12.88 13.05 19.03
C TYR A 137 -14.34 13.45 18.82
N MET A 138 -15.24 13.08 19.73
CA MET A 138 -16.66 13.42 19.64
C MET A 138 -16.91 14.94 19.74
N ALA A 139 -16.11 15.67 20.52
CA ALA A 139 -16.16 17.13 20.53
C ALA A 139 -15.74 17.73 19.17
N THR A 140 -14.71 17.17 18.54
CA THR A 140 -14.28 17.56 17.18
C THR A 140 -15.36 17.28 16.13
N VAL A 141 -15.97 16.09 16.16
CA VAL A 141 -17.06 15.74 15.24
C VAL A 141 -18.24 16.71 15.40
N ARG A 142 -18.66 17.03 16.63
CA ARG A 142 -19.73 18.02 16.87
C ARG A 142 -19.39 19.38 16.29
N ARG A 143 -18.16 19.88 16.49
CA ARG A 143 -17.70 21.15 15.91
C ARG A 143 -17.70 21.11 14.38
N ALA A 144 -17.23 20.02 13.79
CA ALA A 144 -17.25 19.82 12.35
C ALA A 144 -18.68 19.82 11.78
N VAL A 145 -19.62 19.14 12.44
CA VAL A 145 -21.05 19.14 12.05
C VAL A 145 -21.67 20.52 12.23
N SER A 146 -21.33 21.27 13.28
CA SER A 146 -21.83 22.64 13.45
C SER A 146 -21.31 23.60 12.38
N PHE A 147 -20.08 23.41 11.89
CA PHE A 147 -19.48 24.29 10.88
C PHE A 147 -19.85 23.89 9.44
N TRP A 148 -19.67 22.62 9.09
CA TRP A 148 -19.88 22.08 7.73
C TRP A 148 -21.28 21.50 7.50
N GLY A 149 -22.12 21.46 8.54
CA GLY A 149 -23.46 20.90 8.48
C GLY A 149 -23.49 19.37 8.45
N ARG A 150 -24.68 18.82 8.11
CA ARG A 150 -24.90 17.36 8.07
C ARG A 150 -24.11 16.64 6.97
N GLY A 151 -23.52 17.35 6.02
CA GLY A 151 -22.68 16.78 4.96
C GLY A 151 -21.47 15.99 5.46
N VAL A 152 -21.05 16.23 6.71
CA VAL A 152 -20.00 15.45 7.40
C VAL A 152 -20.47 14.04 7.76
N MET A 153 -21.78 13.82 7.93
CA MET A 153 -22.37 12.60 8.51
C MET A 153 -23.07 11.72 7.46
N THR A 154 -22.56 11.66 6.23
CA THR A 154 -23.25 11.00 5.09
C THR A 154 -22.65 9.65 4.69
N ASP A 155 -21.64 9.16 5.40
CA ASP A 155 -20.97 7.90 5.08
C ASP A 155 -21.22 6.85 6.17
N ASP A 156 -21.74 5.68 5.82
CA ASP A 156 -22.14 4.65 6.77
C ASP A 156 -20.97 4.10 7.58
N GLN A 157 -19.78 3.98 6.98
CA GLN A 157 -18.60 3.47 7.69
C GLN A 157 -18.12 4.48 8.73
N PHE A 158 -18.01 5.74 8.33
CA PHE A 158 -17.72 6.84 9.25
C PHE A 158 -18.76 6.90 10.39
N LEU A 159 -20.05 6.83 10.07
CA LEU A 159 -21.14 6.83 11.06
C LEU A 159 -21.00 5.69 12.08
N LEU A 160 -20.65 4.48 11.64
CA LEU A 160 -20.42 3.34 12.54
C LEU A 160 -19.19 3.57 13.45
N ARG A 161 -18.08 4.09 12.91
CA ARG A 161 -16.88 4.41 13.70
C ARG A 161 -17.15 5.52 14.71
N THR A 162 -17.85 6.57 14.31
CA THR A 162 -18.27 7.67 15.19
C THR A 162 -19.25 7.19 16.25
N ALA A 163 -20.22 6.33 15.92
CA ALA A 163 -21.13 5.74 16.89
C ALA A 163 -20.39 4.90 17.95
N LEU A 164 -19.37 4.15 17.54
CA LEU A 164 -18.52 3.39 18.46
C LEU A 164 -17.71 4.33 19.36
N ALA A 165 -17.13 5.39 18.80
CA ALA A 165 -16.44 6.41 19.59
C ALA A 165 -17.38 7.10 20.59
N ALA A 166 -18.61 7.43 20.19
CA ALA A 166 -19.62 7.98 21.07
C ALA A 166 -19.94 7.03 22.24
N ARG A 167 -20.09 5.73 21.97
CA ARG A 167 -20.28 4.71 23.02
C ARG A 167 -19.10 4.66 24.00
N VAL A 168 -17.86 4.68 23.50
CA VAL A 168 -16.66 4.69 24.35
C VAL A 168 -16.53 5.99 25.15
N ALA A 169 -16.97 7.11 24.58
CA ALA A 169 -17.01 8.42 25.24
C ALA A 169 -18.13 8.54 26.29
N GLY A 170 -19.11 7.65 26.30
CA GLY A 170 -20.34 7.76 27.09
C GLY A 170 -21.39 8.73 26.50
N ASP A 171 -21.19 9.19 25.27
CA ASP A 171 -22.08 10.12 24.55
C ASP A 171 -23.25 9.36 23.90
N LYS A 172 -24.31 9.13 24.69
CA LYS A 172 -25.52 8.41 24.23
C LYS A 172 -26.21 9.13 23.07
N GLN A 173 -26.30 10.45 23.13
CA GLN A 173 -27.01 11.26 22.12
C GLN A 173 -26.26 11.27 20.79
N GLY A 174 -24.94 11.50 20.83
CA GLY A 174 -24.09 11.43 19.64
C GLY A 174 -24.14 10.05 18.99
N GLY A 175 -24.13 8.98 19.80
CA GLY A 175 -24.28 7.61 19.31
C GLY A 175 -25.62 7.37 18.60
N GLN A 176 -26.73 7.77 19.23
CA GLN A 176 -28.07 7.64 18.62
C GLN A 176 -28.21 8.45 17.33
N GLN A 177 -27.65 9.65 17.28
CA GLN A 177 -27.65 10.49 16.07
C GLN A 177 -26.88 9.85 14.92
N CYS A 178 -25.77 9.16 15.20
CA CYS A 178 -25.02 8.44 14.16
C CYS A 178 -25.84 7.24 13.65
N LEU A 179 -26.39 6.44 14.56
CA LEU A 179 -27.15 5.24 14.21
C LEU A 179 -28.46 5.54 13.46
N SER A 180 -29.11 6.68 13.73
CA SER A 180 -30.33 7.07 13.03
C SER A 180 -30.11 7.52 11.60
N GLN A 181 -28.87 7.86 11.23
CA GLN A 181 -28.47 8.31 9.89
C GLN A 181 -27.94 7.19 9.00
N LEU A 182 -27.77 5.98 9.55
CA LEU A 182 -27.35 4.82 8.74
C LEU A 182 -28.40 4.50 7.68
N ASP A 183 -27.91 4.14 6.50
CA ASP A 183 -28.75 3.63 5.43
C ASP A 183 -29.34 2.26 5.83
N ARG A 184 -30.66 2.24 6.08
CA ARG A 184 -31.37 1.06 6.55
C ARG A 184 -31.59 0.01 5.46
N ASP A 185 -31.49 0.41 4.20
CA ASP A 185 -31.68 -0.48 3.06
C ASP A 185 -30.41 -1.30 2.78
N LYS A 186 -29.26 -0.87 3.32
CA LYS A 186 -28.00 -1.61 3.24
C LYS A 186 -27.91 -2.68 4.34
N ALA A 187 -28.29 -3.91 3.97
CA ALA A 187 -28.22 -5.06 4.88
C ALA A 187 -26.86 -5.26 5.59
N PRO A 188 -25.68 -5.12 4.92
CA PRO A 188 -24.39 -5.24 5.61
C PRO A 188 -24.15 -4.18 6.69
N VAL A 189 -24.58 -2.94 6.45
CA VAL A 189 -24.48 -1.82 7.39
C VAL A 189 -25.33 -2.09 8.63
N MET A 190 -26.58 -2.50 8.44
CA MET A 190 -27.49 -2.82 9.54
C MET A 190 -27.04 -4.04 10.35
N LYS A 191 -26.49 -5.07 9.68
CA LYS A 191 -25.89 -6.23 10.36
C LYS A 191 -24.68 -5.81 11.19
N ALA A 192 -23.79 -4.97 10.65
CA ALA A 192 -22.65 -4.44 11.39
C ALA A 192 -23.10 -3.61 12.61
N ALA A 193 -24.07 -2.69 12.44
CA ALA A 193 -24.62 -1.90 13.55
C ALA A 193 -25.15 -2.79 14.68
N LYS A 194 -25.92 -3.84 14.35
CA LYS A 194 -26.39 -4.80 15.34
C LYS A 194 -25.23 -5.48 16.09
N LEU A 195 -24.23 -5.98 15.37
CA LEU A 195 -23.05 -6.63 15.96
C LEU A 195 -22.26 -5.69 16.89
N LEU A 196 -22.13 -4.42 16.52
CA LEU A 196 -21.38 -3.44 17.31
C LEU A 196 -22.10 -3.04 18.60
N PHE A 197 -23.43 -2.88 18.54
CA PHE A 197 -24.16 -2.18 19.59
C PHE A 197 -25.10 -3.05 20.43
N ASP A 198 -25.50 -4.24 19.97
CA ASP A 198 -26.37 -5.16 20.73
C ASP A 198 -25.63 -5.76 21.94
N PRO A 199 -26.02 -5.44 23.19
CA PRO A 199 -25.33 -5.92 24.39
C PRO A 199 -25.45 -7.44 24.60
N LYS A 200 -26.39 -8.11 23.93
CA LYS A 200 -26.58 -9.57 24.04
C LYS A 200 -25.52 -10.37 23.28
N ILE A 201 -24.80 -9.73 22.35
CA ILE A 201 -23.80 -10.40 21.51
C ILE A 201 -22.44 -10.29 22.20
N GLY A 202 -21.90 -11.43 22.64
CA GLY A 202 -20.57 -11.51 23.27
C GLY A 202 -19.44 -11.19 22.29
N HIS A 203 -18.28 -10.74 22.80
CA HIS A 203 -17.16 -10.27 21.98
C HIS A 203 -16.67 -11.28 20.95
N VAL A 204 -16.60 -12.58 21.29
CA VAL A 204 -16.17 -13.62 20.33
C VAL A 204 -17.11 -13.70 19.13
N GLN A 205 -18.42 -13.71 19.38
CA GLN A 205 -19.41 -13.75 18.31
C GLN A 205 -19.36 -12.48 17.45
N ARG A 206 -19.13 -11.31 18.05
CA ARG A 206 -18.94 -10.05 17.32
C ARG A 206 -17.76 -10.14 16.38
N ILE A 207 -16.61 -10.60 16.87
CA ILE A 207 -15.37 -10.69 16.12
C ILE A 207 -15.56 -11.58 14.88
N VAL A 208 -16.07 -12.80 15.07
CA VAL A 208 -16.28 -13.75 13.96
C VAL A 208 -17.26 -13.18 12.93
N ALA A 209 -18.41 -12.69 13.37
CA ALA A 209 -19.44 -12.18 12.46
C ALA A 209 -19.07 -10.86 11.78
N LEU A 210 -18.24 -10.01 12.40
CA LEU A 210 -17.72 -8.79 11.78
C LEU A 210 -16.65 -9.11 10.72
N GLN A 211 -15.82 -10.14 10.94
CA GLN A 211 -14.84 -10.58 9.95
C GLN A 211 -15.52 -11.04 8.66
N GLU A 212 -16.63 -11.78 8.76
CA GLU A 212 -17.41 -12.24 7.60
C GLU A 212 -17.95 -11.08 6.75
N LEU A 213 -18.09 -9.89 7.34
CA LEU A 213 -18.60 -8.70 6.65
C LEU A 213 -17.53 -7.88 5.95
N VAL A 214 -16.24 -8.17 6.14
CA VAL A 214 -15.13 -7.31 5.64
C VAL A 214 -15.19 -7.10 4.13
N ALA A 215 -15.57 -8.13 3.36
CA ALA A 215 -15.68 -8.01 1.90
C ALA A 215 -16.81 -7.06 1.48
N ALA A 216 -17.94 -7.05 2.20
CA ALA A 216 -19.10 -6.21 1.89
C ALA A 216 -19.01 -4.82 2.56
N LEU A 217 -18.28 -4.71 3.67
CA LEU A 217 -18.15 -3.50 4.46
C LEU A 217 -16.74 -3.44 5.09
N PRO A 218 -15.72 -2.93 4.38
CA PRO A 218 -14.32 -2.97 4.81
C PRO A 218 -14.03 -2.44 6.22
N ALA A 219 -14.78 -1.44 6.70
CA ALA A 219 -14.68 -0.91 8.07
C ALA A 219 -14.85 -1.96 9.18
N THR A 220 -15.52 -3.09 8.91
CA THR A 220 -15.70 -4.12 9.94
C THR A 220 -14.39 -4.76 10.38
N GLY A 221 -13.36 -4.74 9.51
CA GLY A 221 -12.02 -5.18 9.87
C GLY A 221 -11.39 -4.34 10.99
N ASP A 222 -11.66 -3.04 11.02
CA ASP A 222 -11.16 -2.17 12.09
C ASP A 222 -11.86 -2.48 13.43
N PHE A 223 -13.15 -2.82 13.38
CA PHE A 223 -13.93 -3.17 14.57
C PHE A 223 -13.55 -4.53 15.18
N VAL A 224 -13.10 -5.49 14.36
CA VAL A 224 -12.62 -6.79 14.83
C VAL A 224 -11.52 -6.61 15.88
N TRP A 225 -10.53 -5.76 15.61
CA TRP A 225 -9.41 -5.52 16.52
C TRP A 225 -9.81 -4.74 17.77
N HIS A 226 -10.81 -3.87 17.68
CA HIS A 226 -11.40 -3.20 18.85
C HIS A 226 -11.91 -4.21 19.89
N PHE A 227 -12.66 -5.23 19.46
CA PHE A 227 -13.19 -6.24 20.37
C PHE A 227 -12.14 -7.28 20.77
N TYR A 228 -11.21 -7.62 19.87
CA TYR A 228 -10.13 -8.56 20.16
C TYR A 228 -9.28 -8.10 21.36
N GLY A 229 -8.91 -6.81 21.40
CA GLY A 229 -8.17 -6.23 22.53
C GLY A 229 -8.91 -6.31 23.88
N ARG A 230 -10.23 -6.56 23.86
CA ARG A 230 -11.12 -6.65 25.02
C ARG A 230 -11.58 -8.08 25.33
N LEU A 231 -11.02 -9.09 24.66
CA LEU A 231 -11.23 -10.48 25.02
C LEU A 231 -10.48 -10.84 26.29
N ALA A 232 -11.11 -11.67 27.13
CA ALA A 232 -10.41 -12.37 28.20
C ALA A 232 -9.43 -13.39 27.61
N GLU A 233 -8.40 -13.77 28.37
CA GLU A 233 -7.36 -14.69 27.89
C GLU A 233 -7.93 -16.06 27.50
N ALA A 234 -8.93 -16.54 28.24
CA ALA A 234 -9.64 -17.78 27.91
C ALA A 234 -10.33 -17.72 26.54
N ASP A 235 -10.95 -16.58 26.20
CA ASP A 235 -11.62 -16.37 24.92
C ASP A 235 -10.64 -16.26 23.76
N ARG A 236 -9.44 -15.70 23.99
CA ARG A 236 -8.38 -15.61 22.97
C ARG A 236 -7.86 -16.98 22.53
N SER A 237 -7.98 -17.98 23.39
CA SER A 237 -7.57 -19.36 23.11
C SER A 237 -8.64 -20.15 22.35
N ARG A 238 -9.82 -19.57 22.07
CA ARG A 238 -10.87 -20.25 21.30
C ARG A 238 -10.44 -20.49 19.85
N PRO A 239 -10.82 -21.63 19.25
CA PRO A 239 -10.38 -21.99 17.91
C PRO A 239 -10.84 -20.99 16.85
N GLU A 240 -12.03 -20.39 16.99
CA GLU A 240 -12.52 -19.38 16.05
C GLU A 240 -11.64 -18.11 16.05
N ILE A 241 -11.16 -17.70 17.22
CA ILE A 241 -10.29 -16.53 17.39
C ILE A 241 -8.88 -16.84 16.89
N LEU A 242 -8.34 -18.02 17.22
CA LEU A 242 -7.03 -18.44 16.73
C LEU A 242 -7.01 -18.57 15.21
N ARG A 243 -8.09 -19.09 14.59
CA ARG A 243 -8.24 -19.15 13.12
C ARG A 243 -8.21 -17.76 12.51
N LEU A 244 -8.94 -16.81 13.08
CA LEU A 244 -8.96 -15.42 12.62
C LEU A 244 -7.56 -14.79 12.68
N VAL A 245 -6.89 -14.88 13.83
CA VAL A 245 -5.56 -14.29 14.04
C VAL A 245 -4.53 -14.92 13.10
N ALA A 246 -4.53 -16.25 12.99
CA ALA A 246 -3.67 -16.97 12.05
C ALA A 246 -3.94 -16.57 10.60
N GLY A 247 -5.21 -16.52 10.18
CA GLY A 247 -5.61 -16.10 8.83
C GLY A 247 -5.14 -14.70 8.49
N ASN A 248 -5.27 -13.74 9.42
CA ASN A 248 -4.79 -12.37 9.23
C ASN A 248 -3.25 -12.31 9.07
N HIS A 249 -2.51 -13.04 9.91
CA HIS A 249 -1.05 -13.12 9.74
C HIS A 249 -0.65 -13.76 8.40
N LEU A 250 -1.31 -14.85 7.98
CA LEU A 250 -1.04 -15.50 6.70
C LEU A 250 -1.38 -14.60 5.50
N ALA A 251 -2.45 -13.81 5.57
CA ALA A 251 -2.84 -12.87 4.52
C ALA A 251 -1.77 -11.80 4.29
N GLU A 252 -1.12 -11.38 5.38
CA GLU A 252 -0.03 -10.40 5.38
C GLU A 252 1.37 -11.02 5.23
N SER A 253 1.44 -12.32 4.91
CA SER A 253 2.70 -13.08 4.78
C SER A 253 3.58 -13.04 6.04
N ARG A 254 2.97 -12.84 7.21
CA ARG A 254 3.61 -12.87 8.54
C ARG A 254 3.67 -14.31 9.08
N PHE A 255 4.40 -15.17 8.38
CA PHE A 255 4.45 -16.61 8.67
C PHE A 255 5.06 -16.92 10.05
N ALA A 256 6.07 -16.16 10.47
CA ALA A 256 6.73 -16.34 11.77
C ALA A 256 5.75 -16.09 12.93
N GLU A 257 4.91 -15.07 12.80
CA GLU A 257 3.86 -14.70 13.78
C GLU A 257 2.65 -15.64 13.70
N ALA A 258 2.30 -16.13 12.50
CA ALA A 258 1.23 -17.10 12.31
C ALA A 258 1.57 -18.46 12.97
N ARG A 259 2.82 -18.92 12.85
CA ARG A 259 3.29 -20.23 13.28
C ARG A 259 2.92 -20.61 14.72
N PRO A 260 3.21 -19.81 15.77
CA PRO A 260 2.84 -20.16 17.15
C PRO A 260 1.31 -20.15 17.40
N VAL A 261 0.54 -19.36 16.64
CA VAL A 261 -0.92 -19.36 16.72
C VAL A 261 -1.48 -20.66 16.11
N ILE A 262 -0.97 -21.05 14.94
CA ILE A 262 -1.38 -22.28 14.24
C ILE A 262 -0.97 -23.52 15.03
N LYS A 263 0.23 -23.57 15.62
CA LYS A 263 0.65 -24.69 16.48
C LYS A 263 -0.29 -24.89 17.67
N ARG A 264 -0.85 -23.81 18.24
CA ARG A 264 -1.90 -23.91 19.27
C ARG A 264 -3.21 -24.43 18.69
N LEU A 265 -3.63 -23.91 17.53
CA LEU A 265 -4.85 -24.34 16.86
C LEU A 265 -4.81 -25.83 16.48
N VAL A 266 -3.69 -26.35 15.96
CA VAL A 266 -3.48 -27.78 15.64
C VAL A 266 -3.77 -28.68 16.86
N LYS A 267 -3.38 -28.25 18.07
CA LYS A 267 -3.62 -29.00 19.30
C LYS A 267 -5.11 -29.04 19.69
N ILE A 268 -5.86 -28.00 19.35
CA ILE A 268 -7.28 -27.86 19.72
C ILE A 268 -8.19 -28.55 18.70
N VAL A 269 -7.87 -28.46 17.41
CA VAL A 269 -8.64 -29.07 16.31
C VAL A 269 -7.77 -30.02 15.48
N PRO A 270 -7.30 -31.15 16.06
CA PRO A 270 -6.43 -32.08 15.35
C PRO A 270 -7.13 -32.69 14.14
N GLY A 271 -6.44 -32.70 12.99
CA GLY A 271 -6.98 -33.26 11.75
C GLY A 271 -7.94 -32.34 10.98
N ASP A 272 -8.17 -31.10 11.44
CA ASP A 272 -8.83 -30.07 10.64
C ASP A 272 -7.99 -29.74 9.40
N GLY A 273 -8.57 -29.92 8.21
CA GLY A 273 -7.83 -29.83 6.95
C GLY A 273 -7.17 -28.47 6.71
N GLN A 274 -7.88 -27.38 6.98
CA GLN A 274 -7.35 -26.02 6.86
C GLN A 274 -6.15 -25.82 7.78
N THR A 275 -6.28 -26.25 9.03
CA THR A 275 -5.23 -26.11 10.06
C THR A 275 -3.99 -26.93 9.70
N VAL A 276 -4.16 -28.13 9.12
CA VAL A 276 -3.05 -28.94 8.61
C VAL A 276 -2.33 -28.25 7.46
N ILE A 277 -3.07 -27.71 6.48
CA ILE A 277 -2.49 -26.93 5.37
C ILE A 277 -1.70 -25.74 5.91
N TRP A 278 -2.31 -24.94 6.78
CA TRP A 278 -1.68 -23.74 7.35
C TRP A 278 -0.42 -24.08 8.13
N SER A 279 -0.44 -25.13 8.95
CA SER A 279 0.74 -25.55 9.72
C SER A 279 1.88 -25.93 8.78
N ALA A 280 1.63 -26.84 7.84
CA ALA A 280 2.64 -27.27 6.89
C ALA A 280 3.14 -26.12 6.00
N TRP A 281 2.26 -25.19 5.62
CA TRP A 281 2.64 -24.01 4.86
C TRP A 281 3.56 -23.09 5.65
N THR A 282 3.24 -22.79 6.93
CA THR A 282 4.12 -21.99 7.78
C THR A 282 5.47 -22.66 8.06
N ASP A 283 5.47 -23.97 8.32
CA ASP A 283 6.69 -24.75 8.55
C ASP A 283 7.54 -24.80 7.27
N ALA A 284 6.92 -24.84 6.08
CA ALA A 284 7.64 -24.83 4.82
C ALA A 284 8.29 -23.48 4.47
N VAL A 285 7.78 -22.37 5.00
CA VAL A 285 8.33 -21.02 4.79
C VAL A 285 9.41 -20.69 5.83
N THR A 286 9.15 -21.03 7.10
CA THR A 286 9.96 -20.57 8.24
C THR A 286 10.86 -21.63 8.83
N GLY A 287 10.63 -22.89 8.52
CA GLY A 287 11.32 -24.02 9.12
C GLY A 287 12.63 -24.39 8.43
N ASP A 288 13.42 -25.20 9.12
CA ASP A 288 14.62 -25.80 8.55
C ASP A 288 14.28 -26.95 7.57
N ASN A 289 15.32 -27.59 7.01
CA ASN A 289 15.14 -28.72 6.08
C ASN A 289 14.36 -29.91 6.69
N ILE A 290 14.50 -30.13 7.99
CA ILE A 290 13.84 -31.24 8.70
C ILE A 290 12.36 -30.90 8.86
N GLU A 291 12.05 -29.68 9.29
CA GLU A 291 10.69 -29.17 9.43
C GLU A 291 9.96 -29.12 8.08
N ILE A 292 10.63 -28.69 7.01
CA ILE A 292 10.09 -28.73 5.64
C ILE A 292 9.76 -30.17 5.22
N GLY A 293 10.65 -31.13 5.50
CA GLY A 293 10.41 -32.55 5.23
C GLY A 293 9.22 -33.12 6.02
N ALA A 294 9.09 -32.73 7.29
CA ALA A 294 7.96 -33.10 8.15
C ALA A 294 6.65 -32.49 7.64
N ALA A 295 6.65 -31.23 7.19
CA ALA A 295 5.50 -30.57 6.59
C ALA A 295 4.99 -31.31 5.34
N VAL A 296 5.89 -31.67 4.42
CA VAL A 296 5.55 -32.48 3.23
C VAL A 296 4.96 -33.83 3.61
N SER A 297 5.55 -34.49 4.62
CA SER A 297 5.09 -35.80 5.08
C SER A 297 3.71 -35.72 5.73
N SER A 298 3.46 -34.69 6.54
CA SER A 298 2.17 -34.40 7.17
C SER A 298 1.07 -34.17 6.14
N LEU A 299 1.34 -33.35 5.11
CA LEU A 299 0.40 -33.10 4.02
C LEU A 299 0.04 -34.38 3.24
N ARG A 300 1.04 -35.22 2.94
CA ARG A 300 0.83 -36.51 2.24
C ARG A 300 0.03 -37.48 3.09
N ALA A 301 0.32 -37.56 4.39
CA ALA A 301 -0.42 -38.41 5.32
C ALA A 301 -1.89 -37.96 5.44
N PHE A 302 -2.13 -36.66 5.55
CA PHE A 302 -3.48 -36.09 5.55
C PHE A 302 -4.23 -36.43 4.26
N ALA A 303 -3.60 -36.22 3.09
CA ALA A 303 -4.22 -36.51 1.80
C ALA A 303 -4.64 -37.97 1.65
N ARG A 304 -3.80 -38.92 2.09
CA ARG A 304 -4.11 -40.37 2.08
C ARG A 304 -5.21 -40.75 3.05
N LYS A 305 -5.29 -40.09 4.22
CA LYS A 305 -6.32 -40.40 5.22
C LYS A 305 -7.69 -39.83 4.85
N HIS A 306 -7.72 -38.77 4.03
CA HIS A 306 -8.93 -38.02 3.72
C HIS A 306 -9.16 -37.89 2.21
N GLU A 307 -8.97 -38.96 1.43
CA GLU A 307 -8.92 -38.93 -0.05
C GLU A 307 -10.11 -38.22 -0.73
N ASN A 308 -11.31 -38.28 -0.14
CA ASN A 308 -12.52 -37.64 -0.67
C ASN A 308 -12.69 -36.15 -0.28
N SER A 309 -11.75 -35.58 0.48
CA SER A 309 -11.81 -34.19 0.94
C SER A 309 -11.21 -33.22 -0.08
N LYS A 310 -11.86 -32.08 -0.33
CA LYS A 310 -11.26 -30.99 -1.12
C LYS A 310 -9.91 -30.53 -0.54
N TRP A 311 -9.76 -30.58 0.79
CA TRP A 311 -8.50 -30.28 1.46
C TRP A 311 -7.40 -31.32 1.17
N ALA A 312 -7.75 -32.58 0.86
CA ALA A 312 -6.76 -33.59 0.50
C ALA A 312 -6.11 -33.30 -0.86
N MET A 313 -6.89 -32.80 -1.83
CA MET A 313 -6.34 -32.32 -3.10
C MET A 313 -5.39 -31.13 -2.89
N THR A 314 -5.80 -30.15 -2.07
CA THR A 314 -4.94 -29.03 -1.67
C THR A 314 -3.66 -29.53 -1.00
N ALA A 315 -3.76 -30.48 -0.07
CA ALA A 315 -2.61 -31.02 0.64
C ALA A 315 -1.63 -31.73 -0.31
N SER A 316 -2.14 -32.56 -1.22
CA SER A 316 -1.33 -33.29 -2.20
C SER A 316 -0.58 -32.36 -3.15
N LYS A 317 -1.28 -31.35 -3.72
CA LYS A 317 -0.68 -30.37 -4.63
C LYS A 317 0.35 -29.51 -3.91
N LEU A 318 0.06 -29.04 -2.69
CA LEU A 318 1.00 -28.26 -1.88
C LEU A 318 2.23 -29.07 -1.48
N ALA A 319 2.08 -30.34 -1.08
CA ALA A 319 3.20 -31.20 -0.74
C ALA A 319 4.16 -31.39 -1.93
N THR A 320 3.62 -31.56 -3.14
CA THR A 320 4.40 -31.66 -4.38
C THR A 320 5.07 -30.34 -4.76
N ALA A 321 4.40 -29.22 -4.52
CA ALA A 321 4.97 -27.88 -4.71
C ALA A 321 6.18 -27.67 -3.78
N ILE A 322 6.00 -27.88 -2.47
CA ILE A 322 7.05 -27.73 -1.45
C ILE A 322 8.20 -28.72 -1.69
N ALA A 323 7.95 -29.99 -1.96
CA ALA A 323 9.03 -30.97 -2.13
C ALA A 323 9.95 -30.64 -3.33
N GLY A 324 9.38 -30.11 -4.42
CA GLY A 324 10.10 -29.82 -5.66
C GLY A 324 10.57 -28.37 -5.81
N HIS A 325 10.28 -27.49 -4.85
CA HIS A 325 10.42 -26.04 -5.08
C HIS A 325 11.84 -25.63 -5.44
N ARG A 326 12.88 -26.18 -4.78
CA ARG A 326 14.28 -25.78 -5.00
C ARG A 326 14.75 -25.99 -6.44
N GLY A 327 14.44 -27.15 -7.02
CA GLY A 327 14.82 -27.46 -8.40
C GLY A 327 14.12 -26.54 -9.40
N ARG A 328 12.80 -26.35 -9.23
CA ARG A 328 12.01 -25.48 -10.11
C ARG A 328 12.40 -24.00 -9.97
N LEU A 329 12.74 -23.57 -8.75
CA LEU A 329 13.26 -22.24 -8.46
C LEU A 329 14.60 -22.02 -9.17
N ALA A 330 15.50 -22.99 -9.10
CA ALA A 330 16.80 -22.93 -9.77
C ALA A 330 16.65 -22.75 -11.29
N THR A 331 15.73 -23.49 -11.93
CA THR A 331 15.44 -23.32 -13.37
C THR A 331 15.01 -21.89 -13.72
N ALA A 332 14.10 -21.30 -12.95
CA ALA A 332 13.67 -19.92 -13.17
C ALA A 332 14.81 -18.91 -12.94
N VAL A 333 15.63 -19.13 -11.90
CA VAL A 333 16.77 -18.27 -11.57
C VAL A 333 17.85 -18.33 -12.64
N ASP A 334 18.09 -19.50 -13.22
CA ASP A 334 19.07 -19.68 -14.28
C ASP A 334 18.66 -18.92 -15.54
N GLU A 335 17.40 -19.05 -16.00
CA GLU A 335 16.92 -18.28 -17.15
C GLU A 335 16.86 -16.77 -16.92
N LEU A 336 16.53 -16.32 -15.71
CA LEU A 336 16.64 -14.89 -15.36
C LEU A 336 18.11 -14.43 -15.33
N GLY A 337 19.01 -15.30 -14.88
CA GLY A 337 20.44 -15.02 -14.88
C GLY A 337 20.97 -14.79 -16.28
N GLU A 338 20.58 -15.65 -17.21
CA GLU A 338 20.97 -15.54 -18.61
C GLU A 338 20.48 -14.25 -19.27
N ILE A 339 19.24 -13.83 -19.00
CA ILE A 339 18.73 -12.52 -19.46
C ILE A 339 19.62 -11.37 -18.98
N LEU A 340 20.03 -11.42 -17.71
CA LEU A 340 20.85 -10.36 -17.11
C LEU A 340 22.28 -10.40 -17.63
N ASP A 341 22.81 -11.57 -17.93
CA ASP A 341 24.13 -11.72 -18.52
C ASP A 341 24.11 -11.23 -19.99
N ASP A 342 23.07 -11.53 -20.76
CA ASP A 342 22.83 -10.95 -22.10
C ASP A 342 22.82 -9.42 -22.05
N TRP A 343 22.20 -8.82 -21.03
CA TRP A 343 22.17 -7.36 -20.86
C TRP A 343 23.53 -6.74 -20.50
N LYS A 344 24.40 -7.48 -19.80
CA LYS A 344 25.78 -7.03 -19.52
C LYS A 344 26.64 -7.06 -20.77
N ASP A 345 26.50 -8.12 -21.57
CA ASP A 345 27.28 -8.32 -22.79
C ASP A 345 26.83 -7.39 -23.91
N GLY A 346 25.52 -7.11 -24.00
CA GLY A 346 24.94 -6.21 -24.97
C GLY A 346 23.64 -5.58 -24.45
N GLN A 347 23.75 -4.32 -24.02
CA GLN A 347 22.59 -3.58 -23.50
C GLN A 347 21.48 -3.49 -24.55
N PRO A 348 20.21 -3.78 -24.18
CA PRO A 348 19.10 -3.65 -25.10
C PRO A 348 18.93 -2.20 -25.55
N GLN A 349 18.75 -2.00 -26.85
CA GLN A 349 18.47 -0.68 -27.41
C GLN A 349 17.15 -0.12 -26.86
N LEU A 350 16.12 -0.97 -26.83
CA LEU A 350 14.75 -0.59 -26.55
C LEU A 350 14.19 -1.52 -25.47
N VAL A 351 13.63 -0.93 -24.42
CA VAL A 351 12.87 -1.61 -23.38
C VAL A 351 11.46 -1.07 -23.38
N LYS A 352 10.46 -1.94 -23.38
CA LYS A 352 9.04 -1.60 -23.32
C LYS A 352 8.38 -2.39 -22.21
N VAL A 353 7.59 -1.72 -21.38
CA VAL A 353 6.88 -2.29 -20.25
C VAL A 353 5.41 -1.96 -20.40
N ARG A 354 4.55 -2.96 -20.25
CA ARG A 354 3.12 -2.81 -20.06
C ARG A 354 2.74 -3.36 -18.69
N LEU A 355 1.97 -2.58 -17.95
CA LEU A 355 1.38 -2.96 -16.66
C LEU A 355 -0.13 -2.78 -16.76
N GLY A 356 -0.88 -3.86 -16.57
CA GLY A 356 -2.33 -3.83 -16.47
C GLY A 356 -2.75 -4.05 -15.02
N TYR A 357 -3.71 -3.28 -14.55
CA TYR A 357 -4.33 -3.44 -13.25
C TYR A 357 -5.85 -3.40 -13.40
N SER A 358 -6.53 -4.34 -12.76
CA SER A 358 -7.98 -4.34 -12.65
C SER A 358 -8.34 -4.50 -11.18
N THR A 359 -9.02 -3.50 -10.60
CA THR A 359 -9.84 -3.76 -9.42
C THR A 359 -11.01 -4.61 -9.90
N GLY A 360 -11.39 -5.67 -9.17
CA GLY A 360 -12.30 -6.72 -9.68
C GLY A 360 -13.55 -6.21 -10.43
N ASP A 361 -14.20 -5.17 -9.90
CA ASP A 361 -15.38 -4.53 -10.49
C ASP A 361 -15.11 -3.14 -11.11
N GLY A 362 -13.86 -2.66 -11.07
CA GLY A 362 -13.50 -1.32 -11.52
C GLY A 362 -12.87 -1.28 -12.92
N PRO A 363 -12.67 -0.07 -13.48
CA PRO A 363 -12.14 0.09 -14.82
C PRO A 363 -10.68 -0.37 -14.89
N ARG A 364 -10.35 -1.18 -15.89
CA ARG A 364 -8.97 -1.62 -16.14
C ARG A 364 -8.10 -0.40 -16.47
N VAL A 365 -6.99 -0.29 -15.74
CA VAL A 365 -5.95 0.71 -15.98
C VAL A 365 -4.77 0.00 -16.63
N ASP A 366 -4.35 0.47 -17.80
CA ASP A 366 -3.16 -0.03 -18.48
C ASP A 366 -2.14 1.12 -18.56
N GLY A 367 -0.98 0.91 -17.94
CA GLY A 367 0.21 1.73 -18.11
C GLY A 367 1.15 1.11 -19.12
N PHE A 368 1.74 1.94 -19.96
CA PHE A 368 2.79 1.54 -20.87
C PHE A 368 3.95 2.53 -20.78
N ALA A 369 5.17 2.01 -20.69
CA ALA A 369 6.39 2.80 -20.73
C ALA A 369 7.34 2.21 -21.79
N SER A 370 8.06 3.07 -22.50
CA SER A 370 9.13 2.66 -23.40
C SER A 370 10.34 3.56 -23.26
N PHE A 371 11.51 2.94 -23.39
CA PHE A 371 12.81 3.59 -23.30
C PHE A 371 13.69 3.12 -24.46
N ASP A 372 14.05 4.05 -25.35
CA ASP A 372 14.99 3.83 -26.45
C ASP A 372 16.31 4.56 -26.15
N SER A 373 17.35 3.78 -25.84
CA SER A 373 18.67 4.32 -25.51
C SER A 373 19.37 4.96 -26.71
N LYS A 374 19.12 4.45 -27.93
CA LYS A 374 19.73 4.96 -29.16
C LYS A 374 19.06 6.24 -29.63
N ALA A 375 17.73 6.27 -29.64
CA ALA A 375 16.95 7.47 -29.99
C ALA A 375 16.92 8.49 -28.84
N LYS A 376 17.39 8.11 -27.64
CA LYS A 376 17.32 8.88 -26.41
C LYS A 376 15.89 9.33 -26.10
N GLN A 377 14.94 8.43 -26.34
CA GLN A 377 13.52 8.69 -26.22
C GLN A 377 12.93 7.89 -25.07
N PHE A 378 12.15 8.57 -24.25
CA PHE A 378 11.27 7.94 -23.27
C PHE A 378 9.83 8.30 -23.58
N GLU A 379 8.94 7.34 -23.36
CA GLU A 379 7.50 7.56 -23.46
C GLU A 379 6.80 6.79 -22.35
N VAL A 380 5.83 7.44 -21.73
CA VAL A 380 4.90 6.82 -20.79
C VAL A 380 3.49 7.23 -21.14
N THR A 381 2.59 6.26 -21.08
CA THR A 381 1.17 6.44 -21.34
C THR A 381 0.41 5.72 -20.25
N LEU A 382 -0.70 6.33 -19.83
CA LEU A 382 -1.66 5.74 -18.92
C LEU A 382 -3.02 5.78 -19.60
N SER A 383 -3.66 4.62 -19.64
CA SER A 383 -4.97 4.45 -20.25
C SER A 383 -5.93 3.80 -19.26
N ARG A 384 -7.21 4.13 -19.41
CA ARG A 384 -8.30 3.55 -18.63
C ARG A 384 -9.39 3.14 -19.61
N ASN A 385 -9.83 1.88 -19.56
CA ASN A 385 -10.83 1.31 -20.48
C ASN A 385 -10.50 1.58 -21.97
N GLY A 386 -9.21 1.54 -22.34
CA GLY A 386 -8.74 1.81 -23.70
C GLY A 386 -8.65 3.30 -24.09
N GLY A 387 -9.14 4.21 -23.27
CA GLY A 387 -8.98 5.66 -23.47
C GLY A 387 -7.66 6.16 -22.86
N LEU A 388 -6.88 6.92 -23.64
CA LEU A 388 -5.66 7.56 -23.14
C LEU A 388 -6.03 8.68 -22.14
N VAL A 389 -5.55 8.55 -20.91
CA VAL A 389 -5.80 9.54 -19.83
C VAL A 389 -4.62 10.49 -19.71
N MET A 390 -3.41 9.98 -19.85
CA MET A 390 -2.17 10.76 -19.78
C MET A 390 -1.15 10.18 -20.75
N ALA A 391 -0.38 11.06 -21.39
CA ALA A 391 0.84 10.69 -22.07
C ALA A 391 1.94 11.72 -21.80
N ALA A 392 3.16 11.22 -21.64
CA ALA A 392 4.35 12.05 -21.58
C ALA A 392 5.44 11.40 -22.44
N SER A 393 6.13 12.18 -23.24
CA SER A 393 7.31 11.73 -23.95
C SER A 393 8.43 12.74 -23.81
N SER A 394 9.66 12.26 -23.76
CA SER A 394 10.86 13.10 -23.76
C SER A 394 11.84 12.57 -24.78
N ALA A 395 12.38 13.47 -25.59
CA ALA A 395 13.38 13.18 -26.61
C ALA A 395 14.34 14.38 -26.73
N PRO A 396 15.49 14.26 -27.42
CA PRO A 396 16.46 15.35 -27.52
C PRO A 396 15.89 16.67 -28.05
N GLN A 397 14.86 16.61 -28.90
CA GLN A 397 14.18 17.76 -29.47
C GLN A 397 13.18 18.46 -28.53
N GLY A 398 12.84 17.85 -27.40
CA GLY A 398 11.89 18.40 -26.43
C GLY A 398 10.98 17.36 -25.80
N SER A 399 10.13 17.81 -24.89
CA SER A 399 9.13 16.97 -24.23
C SER A 399 7.71 17.26 -24.74
N ARG A 400 6.86 16.23 -24.74
CA ARG A 400 5.43 16.34 -25.05
C ARG A 400 4.64 15.84 -23.87
N LEU A 401 3.54 16.52 -23.57
CA LEU A 401 2.67 16.20 -22.45
C LEU A 401 1.20 16.29 -22.88
N PHE A 402 0.38 15.35 -22.42
CA PHE A 402 -1.04 15.27 -22.68
C PHE A 402 -1.80 14.81 -21.44
N SER A 403 -2.94 15.44 -21.16
CA SER A 403 -3.93 15.00 -20.18
C SER A 403 -5.32 15.03 -20.80
N SER A 404 -6.11 14.00 -20.57
CA SER A 404 -7.52 13.96 -21.02
C SER A 404 -8.40 15.06 -20.39
N SER A 405 -8.00 15.63 -19.25
CA SER A 405 -8.70 16.76 -18.62
C SER A 405 -8.52 18.10 -19.36
N ASP A 406 -7.51 18.20 -20.22
CA ASP A 406 -7.20 19.36 -21.04
C ASP A 406 -6.66 18.85 -22.39
N PRO A 407 -7.54 18.52 -23.35
CA PRO A 407 -7.21 17.75 -24.54
C PRO A 407 -6.41 18.57 -25.55
N VAL A 408 -5.15 18.85 -25.19
CA VAL A 408 -4.15 19.61 -25.93
C VAL A 408 -2.81 18.91 -25.70
N ILE A 409 -1.98 18.82 -26.74
CA ILE A 409 -0.60 18.38 -26.62
C ILE A 409 0.29 19.58 -26.38
N TYR A 410 0.96 19.62 -25.25
CA TYR A 410 1.93 20.65 -24.96
C TYR A 410 3.31 20.20 -25.41
N ARG A 411 3.99 21.05 -26.17
CA ARG A 411 5.37 20.86 -26.62
C ARG A 411 6.27 21.79 -25.83
N LEU A 412 7.28 21.21 -25.20
CA LEU A 412 8.32 21.92 -24.45
C LEU A 412 9.57 21.94 -25.31
N ASP A 413 9.58 22.84 -26.29
CA ASP A 413 10.68 22.97 -27.24
C ASP A 413 11.93 23.52 -26.52
N GLY A 414 13.09 22.87 -26.70
CA GLY A 414 14.35 23.28 -26.08
C GLY A 414 14.50 23.00 -24.58
N ARG A 415 13.46 22.47 -23.90
CA ARG A 415 13.50 22.02 -22.50
C ARG A 415 13.03 20.56 -22.41
N ALA A 416 13.93 19.64 -22.72
CA ALA A 416 13.66 18.21 -22.55
C ALA A 416 13.87 17.81 -21.08
N ILE A 417 12.83 17.23 -20.47
CA ILE A 417 12.92 16.65 -19.14
C ILE A 417 13.25 15.16 -19.31
N PHE A 418 14.46 14.76 -18.97
CA PHE A 418 14.91 13.39 -19.12
C PHE A 418 14.58 12.57 -17.87
N PRO A 419 13.88 11.44 -18.00
CA PRO A 419 13.69 10.53 -16.89
C PRO A 419 15.03 9.86 -16.57
N ALA A 420 15.39 9.93 -15.29
CA ALA A 420 16.53 9.29 -14.69
C ALA A 420 16.00 8.14 -13.81
N PRO A 421 15.84 6.93 -14.39
CA PRO A 421 15.36 5.80 -13.65
C PRO A 421 16.38 5.43 -12.56
N ARG A 422 15.87 5.02 -11.40
CA ARG A 422 16.65 4.56 -10.26
C ARG A 422 16.22 3.15 -9.93
N PHE A 423 17.20 2.29 -9.69
CA PHE A 423 17.00 0.93 -9.26
C PHE A 423 17.96 0.61 -8.13
N SER A 424 17.44 0.07 -7.04
CA SER A 424 18.26 -0.50 -5.99
C SER A 424 17.57 -1.70 -5.36
N ILE A 425 18.37 -2.64 -4.90
CA ILE A 425 17.94 -3.73 -4.03
C ILE A 425 18.78 -3.62 -2.76
N THR A 426 18.13 -3.39 -1.63
CA THR A 426 18.75 -3.39 -0.31
C THR A 426 18.24 -4.59 0.48
N ARG A 427 19.09 -5.13 1.35
CA ARG A 427 18.72 -6.18 2.29
C ARG A 427 18.72 -5.57 3.69
N GLY A 428 17.57 -5.60 4.36
CA GLY A 428 17.43 -5.13 5.73
C GLY A 428 18.02 -6.12 6.74
N ASP A 429 18.16 -5.67 7.99
CA ASP A 429 18.70 -6.47 9.10
C ASP A 429 17.82 -7.69 9.43
N ASP A 430 16.53 -7.63 9.12
CA ASP A 430 15.58 -8.75 9.23
C ASP A 430 15.72 -9.77 8.07
N GLY A 431 16.69 -9.56 7.19
CA GLY A 431 16.97 -10.40 6.03
C GLY A 431 16.01 -10.20 4.86
N LYS A 432 15.04 -9.28 4.95
CA LYS A 432 14.11 -8.99 3.85
C LYS A 432 14.75 -8.07 2.82
N PHE A 433 14.28 -8.18 1.59
CA PHE A 433 14.72 -7.31 0.51
C PHE A 433 13.73 -6.17 0.30
N GLU A 434 14.26 -4.97 0.17
CA GLU A 434 13.54 -3.81 -0.33
C GLU A 434 14.01 -3.53 -1.76
N VAL A 435 13.08 -3.53 -2.70
CA VAL A 435 13.34 -3.20 -4.10
C VAL A 435 12.78 -1.82 -4.36
N GLN A 436 13.65 -0.87 -4.68
CA GLN A 436 13.25 0.49 -5.03
C GLN A 436 13.38 0.67 -6.54
N VAL A 437 12.26 0.97 -7.19
CA VAL A 437 12.20 1.39 -8.59
C VAL A 437 11.59 2.78 -8.62
N GLY A 438 12.33 3.73 -9.17
CA GLY A 438 11.89 5.12 -9.25
C GLY A 438 12.29 5.78 -10.55
N VAL A 439 11.73 6.94 -10.82
CA VAL A 439 12.15 7.80 -11.93
C VAL A 439 12.29 9.21 -11.39
N SER A 440 13.51 9.73 -11.39
CA SER A 440 13.77 11.16 -11.16
C SER A 440 13.73 11.91 -12.49
N LEU A 441 13.56 13.23 -12.45
CA LEU A 441 13.58 14.07 -13.65
C LEU A 441 14.86 14.89 -13.64
N GLY A 442 15.61 14.83 -14.74
CA GLY A 442 16.82 15.62 -14.97
C GLY A 442 16.68 16.52 -16.20
N ASP A 443 17.53 17.52 -16.29
CA ASP A 443 17.62 18.46 -17.42
C ASP A 443 18.69 18.07 -18.45
N GLN A 444 19.45 17.00 -18.19
CA GLN A 444 20.50 16.52 -19.09
C GLN A 444 20.18 15.14 -19.68
N VAL A 445 20.52 14.96 -20.96
CA VAL A 445 20.44 13.67 -21.67
C VAL A 445 21.22 12.56 -20.94
N LYS A 446 22.35 12.91 -20.30
CA LYS A 446 23.16 11.99 -19.48
C LYS A 446 22.41 11.46 -18.25
N ALA A 447 21.32 12.12 -17.84
CA ALA A 447 20.50 11.68 -16.73
C ALA A 447 19.65 10.44 -17.08
N MET A 448 19.44 10.14 -18.38
CA MET A 448 18.87 8.85 -18.81
C MET A 448 19.91 7.74 -18.59
N GLN A 449 20.09 7.36 -17.32
CA GLN A 449 20.96 6.27 -16.91
C GLN A 449 20.49 4.96 -17.54
N ASP A 450 21.45 4.10 -17.85
CA ASP A 450 21.19 2.75 -18.29
C ASP A 450 20.62 1.91 -17.14
N LEU A 451 19.29 1.88 -17.08
CA LEU A 451 18.54 1.09 -16.12
C LEU A 451 18.88 -0.40 -16.24
N THR A 452 19.10 -0.89 -17.47
CA THR A 452 19.38 -2.31 -17.69
C THR A 452 20.74 -2.72 -17.18
N GLY A 453 21.77 -1.92 -17.42
CA GLY A 453 23.08 -2.09 -16.80
C GLY A 453 23.05 -1.92 -15.29
N THR A 454 22.25 -0.98 -14.75
CA THR A 454 22.09 -0.82 -13.29
C THR A 454 21.44 -2.05 -12.64
N ILE A 455 20.40 -2.61 -13.27
CA ILE A 455 19.76 -3.85 -12.82
C ILE A 455 20.74 -5.02 -12.89
N ALA A 456 21.40 -5.20 -14.04
CA ALA A 456 22.30 -6.32 -14.28
C ALA A 456 23.57 -6.27 -13.41
N SER A 457 24.01 -5.06 -13.04
CA SER A 457 25.17 -4.83 -12.16
C SER A 457 24.83 -4.86 -10.67
N SER A 458 23.56 -5.03 -10.30
CA SER A 458 23.17 -5.13 -8.89
C SER A 458 23.96 -6.24 -8.18
N PRO A 459 24.52 -6.00 -6.97
CA PRO A 459 25.23 -7.03 -6.21
C PRO A 459 24.38 -8.28 -5.96
N TRP A 460 23.05 -8.11 -5.93
CA TRP A 460 22.09 -9.18 -5.68
C TRP A 460 21.66 -9.91 -6.95
N LEU A 461 21.71 -9.28 -8.11
CA LEU A 461 21.27 -9.89 -9.38
C LEU A 461 22.43 -10.39 -10.25
N SER A 462 23.61 -9.82 -10.06
CA SER A 462 24.81 -10.17 -10.82
C SER A 462 25.34 -11.57 -10.52
N LYS A 463 25.07 -12.12 -9.32
CA LYS A 463 25.52 -13.45 -8.88
C LYS A 463 24.35 -14.41 -8.69
N LYS A 464 24.55 -15.68 -9.07
CA LYS A 464 23.53 -16.75 -8.92
C LYS A 464 23.01 -16.89 -7.49
N THR A 465 23.88 -16.85 -6.48
CA THR A 465 23.48 -16.94 -5.07
C THR A 465 22.56 -15.80 -4.65
N GLY A 466 22.90 -14.56 -5.03
CA GLY A 466 22.04 -13.40 -4.80
C GLY A 466 20.70 -13.51 -5.53
N ARG A 467 20.69 -13.99 -6.78
CA ARG A 467 19.45 -14.20 -7.56
C ARG A 467 18.53 -15.21 -6.88
N ILE A 468 19.08 -16.29 -6.34
CA ILE A 468 18.32 -17.28 -5.56
C ILE A 468 17.68 -16.60 -4.34
N GLU A 469 18.43 -15.78 -3.59
CA GLU A 469 17.89 -15.08 -2.42
C GLU A 469 16.77 -14.11 -2.78
N VAL A 470 16.97 -13.27 -3.80
CA VAL A 470 15.95 -12.30 -4.26
C VAL A 470 14.70 -13.03 -4.75
N TRP A 471 14.86 -14.09 -5.54
CA TRP A 471 13.73 -14.84 -6.08
C TRP A 471 13.00 -15.64 -5.00
N LYS A 472 13.73 -16.23 -4.04
CA LYS A 472 13.15 -16.85 -2.84
C LYS A 472 12.34 -15.83 -2.04
N HIS A 473 12.88 -14.63 -1.85
CA HIS A 473 12.19 -13.56 -1.14
C HIS A 473 10.90 -13.10 -1.84
N ALA A 474 10.94 -12.95 -3.17
CA ALA A 474 9.79 -12.55 -3.97
C ALA A 474 8.70 -13.64 -4.04
N THR A 475 9.05 -14.91 -3.78
CA THR A 475 8.15 -16.06 -3.95
C THR A 475 7.94 -16.85 -2.66
N VAL A 476 8.87 -17.75 -2.32
CA VAL A 476 8.76 -18.71 -1.21
C VAL A 476 8.57 -18.02 0.14
N ASP A 477 9.28 -16.92 0.42
CA ASP A 477 9.15 -16.20 1.70
C ASP A 477 7.78 -15.49 1.82
N ARG A 478 7.10 -15.29 0.68
CA ARG A 478 5.71 -14.81 0.59
C ARG A 478 4.69 -15.96 0.49
N GLY A 479 5.15 -17.20 0.59
CA GLY A 479 4.32 -18.41 0.57
C GLY A 479 3.95 -18.90 -0.83
N TRP A 480 4.54 -18.36 -1.89
CA TRP A 480 4.37 -18.82 -3.26
C TRP A 480 5.36 -19.95 -3.58
N TYR A 481 4.87 -21.07 -4.08
CA TYR A 481 5.72 -22.19 -4.47
C TYR A 481 5.58 -22.48 -5.96
N PRO A 482 6.70 -22.62 -6.71
CA PRO A 482 6.63 -23.09 -8.09
C PRO A 482 6.17 -24.54 -8.09
N VAL A 483 5.07 -24.84 -8.79
CA VAL A 483 4.57 -26.20 -9.02
C VAL A 483 5.07 -26.74 -10.36
N GLU A 484 5.35 -25.85 -11.32
CA GLU A 484 5.97 -26.18 -12.59
C GLU A 484 7.00 -25.10 -12.97
N ALA A 485 8.08 -25.52 -13.64
CA ALA A 485 9.06 -24.65 -14.30
C ALA A 485 9.59 -25.43 -15.50
N VAL A 486 8.89 -25.32 -16.63
CA VAL A 486 9.09 -26.19 -17.81
C VAL A 486 9.09 -25.38 -19.09
N PHE A 487 9.85 -25.82 -20.09
CA PHE A 487 9.78 -25.26 -21.43
C PHE A 487 8.61 -25.88 -22.20
N ARG A 488 7.70 -25.05 -22.71
CA ARG A 488 6.57 -25.43 -23.56
C ARG A 488 6.48 -24.45 -24.73
N ASP A 489 6.37 -24.96 -25.94
CA ASP A 489 6.26 -24.15 -27.16
C ASP A 489 7.37 -23.08 -27.31
N GLY A 490 8.56 -23.38 -26.77
CA GLY A 490 9.71 -22.48 -26.76
C GLY A 490 9.70 -21.44 -25.63
N GLU A 491 8.66 -21.33 -24.81
CA GLU A 491 8.66 -20.44 -23.64
C GLU A 491 8.98 -21.23 -22.36
N LEU A 492 9.80 -20.68 -21.46
CA LEU A 492 9.84 -21.14 -20.08
C LEU A 492 8.55 -20.68 -19.39
N VAL A 493 7.78 -21.63 -18.87
CA VAL A 493 6.58 -21.38 -18.08
C VAL A 493 6.84 -21.76 -16.63
N VAL A 494 6.80 -20.78 -15.74
CA VAL A 494 6.90 -20.95 -14.29
C VAL A 494 5.52 -20.73 -13.68
N HIS A 495 4.89 -21.81 -13.23
CA HIS A 495 3.58 -21.76 -12.56
C HIS A 495 3.78 -21.80 -11.06
N LEU A 496 3.28 -20.77 -10.37
CA LEU A 496 3.34 -20.63 -8.92
C LEU A 496 1.95 -20.76 -8.31
N ILE A 497 1.91 -21.38 -7.13
CA ILE A 497 0.68 -21.53 -6.35
C ILE A 497 0.89 -21.04 -4.92
N ARG A 498 -0.18 -20.51 -4.33
CA ARG A 498 -0.26 -20.12 -2.92
C ARG A 498 -1.59 -20.63 -2.35
N PRO A 499 -1.61 -21.32 -1.20
CA PRO A 499 -2.86 -21.80 -0.62
C PRO A 499 -3.83 -20.64 -0.34
N ARG A 500 -5.12 -20.83 -0.67
CA ARG A 500 -6.17 -19.91 -0.23
C ARG A 500 -6.36 -20.02 1.27
N ILE A 501 -6.61 -18.89 1.92
CA ILE A 501 -6.73 -18.84 3.37
C ILE A 501 -8.10 -19.36 3.80
N THR A 502 -9.19 -18.89 3.18
CA THR A 502 -10.57 -19.14 3.63
C THR A 502 -11.19 -20.44 3.14
N GLU A 503 -10.68 -21.01 2.05
CA GLU A 503 -11.28 -22.17 1.38
C GLU A 503 -10.22 -23.11 0.79
N PRO A 504 -10.55 -24.39 0.50
CA PRO A 504 -9.63 -25.29 -0.17
C PRO A 504 -9.33 -24.79 -1.59
N GLY A 505 -8.04 -24.73 -1.95
CA GLY A 505 -7.61 -24.34 -3.28
C GLY A 505 -6.35 -23.49 -3.26
N PHE A 506 -6.04 -22.89 -4.39
CA PHE A 506 -4.87 -22.04 -4.56
C PHE A 506 -5.22 -20.77 -5.30
N ASP A 507 -4.53 -19.71 -4.93
CA ASP A 507 -4.26 -18.60 -5.83
C ASP A 507 -3.08 -19.02 -6.70
N GLU A 508 -3.18 -18.71 -7.99
CA GLU A 508 -2.26 -19.19 -8.99
C GLU A 508 -1.73 -18.03 -9.81
N THR A 509 -0.46 -18.10 -10.18
CA THR A 509 0.11 -17.17 -11.13
C THR A 509 1.14 -17.84 -12.03
N THR A 510 1.33 -17.29 -13.23
CA THR A 510 2.28 -17.80 -14.21
C THR A 510 3.22 -16.69 -14.66
N ILE A 511 4.51 -17.02 -14.72
CA ILE A 511 5.56 -16.20 -15.33
C ILE A 511 6.04 -16.93 -16.58
N ARG A 512 6.18 -16.19 -17.68
CA ARG A 512 6.61 -16.70 -18.99
C ARG A 512 7.81 -15.92 -19.50
N ILE A 513 8.85 -16.64 -19.89
CA ILE A 513 10.02 -16.11 -20.58
C ILE A 513 10.05 -16.74 -21.96
N ASP A 514 10.11 -15.94 -23.02
CA ASP A 514 10.18 -16.48 -24.36
C ASP A 514 11.54 -17.08 -24.71
N ARG A 515 11.58 -17.92 -25.75
CA ARG A 515 12.81 -18.62 -26.19
C ARG A 515 13.98 -17.68 -26.44
N ARG A 516 13.68 -16.50 -26.98
CA ARG A 516 14.69 -15.53 -27.40
C ARG A 516 15.15 -14.65 -26.26
N ARG A 517 14.57 -14.80 -25.05
CA ARG A 517 14.87 -13.94 -23.90
C ARG A 517 14.72 -12.48 -24.29
N GLN A 518 13.61 -12.15 -24.94
CA GLN A 518 13.23 -10.81 -25.39
C GLN A 518 11.86 -10.40 -24.86
N LYS A 519 11.13 -11.32 -24.23
CA LYS A 519 9.81 -11.14 -23.63
C LYS A 519 9.75 -11.85 -22.29
N LEU A 520 9.38 -11.09 -21.26
CA LEU A 520 9.02 -11.59 -19.94
C LEU A 520 7.59 -11.13 -19.66
N SER A 521 6.71 -12.03 -19.26
CA SER A 521 5.31 -11.69 -18.95
C SER A 521 4.76 -12.52 -17.81
N GLY A 522 3.74 -12.02 -17.13
CA GLY A 522 3.08 -12.77 -16.09
C GLY A 522 2.01 -11.97 -15.38
N THR A 523 1.48 -12.57 -14.33
CA THR A 523 0.55 -11.91 -13.41
C THR A 523 1.17 -11.93 -12.01
N PHE A 524 0.95 -10.93 -11.18
CA PHE A 524 1.37 -10.99 -9.77
C PHE A 524 0.49 -10.05 -8.95
N ASP A 525 -0.11 -10.54 -7.87
CA ASP A 525 -0.96 -9.75 -6.96
C ASP A 525 -2.00 -8.84 -7.68
N GLY A 526 -2.65 -9.36 -8.73
CA GLY A 526 -3.67 -8.63 -9.51
C GLY A 526 -3.14 -7.70 -10.60
N PHE A 527 -1.82 -7.66 -10.81
CA PHE A 527 -1.19 -6.95 -11.92
C PHE A 527 -0.79 -7.90 -13.04
N ASP A 528 -1.18 -7.59 -14.26
CA ASP A 528 -0.60 -8.19 -15.46
C ASP A 528 0.62 -7.38 -15.87
N PHE A 529 1.75 -8.03 -16.12
CA PHE A 529 2.93 -7.36 -16.64
C PHE A 529 3.44 -8.01 -17.90
N THR A 530 4.02 -7.19 -18.77
CA THR A 530 4.73 -7.64 -19.97
C THR A 530 5.88 -6.71 -20.23
N ILE A 531 7.08 -7.27 -20.35
CA ILE A 531 8.32 -6.57 -20.60
C ILE A 531 8.88 -7.12 -21.91
N ALA A 532 9.14 -6.25 -22.86
CA ALA A 532 9.83 -6.55 -24.10
C ALA A 532 11.14 -5.77 -24.14
N TYR A 533 12.23 -6.40 -24.58
CA TYR A 533 13.52 -5.75 -24.68
C TYR A 533 14.35 -6.28 -25.86
N GLY A 534 15.21 -5.43 -26.42
CA GLY A 534 16.03 -5.74 -27.59
C GLY A 534 16.07 -4.57 -28.58
N ASP A 535 16.09 -4.86 -29.87
CA ASP A 535 16.00 -3.83 -30.91
C ASP A 535 14.53 -3.47 -31.26
N ALA A 536 14.36 -2.57 -32.23
CA ALA A 536 13.04 -2.16 -32.70
C ALA A 536 12.21 -3.33 -33.27
N ARG A 537 12.85 -4.34 -33.87
CA ARG A 537 12.16 -5.51 -34.46
C ARG A 537 11.71 -6.47 -33.37
N ALA A 538 12.57 -6.75 -32.39
CA ALA A 538 12.29 -7.63 -31.25
C ALA A 538 11.13 -7.12 -30.38
N THR A 539 10.97 -5.79 -30.28
CA THR A 539 9.96 -5.14 -29.44
C THR A 539 8.75 -4.59 -30.21
N ALA A 540 8.68 -4.79 -31.54
CA ALA A 540 7.65 -4.18 -32.39
C ALA A 540 6.21 -4.56 -32.00
N TRP A 541 6.02 -5.78 -31.50
CA TRP A 541 4.72 -6.33 -31.12
C TRP A 541 4.13 -5.68 -29.85
N LEU A 542 4.97 -5.08 -29.00
CA LEU A 542 4.52 -4.36 -27.81
C LEU A 542 4.49 -2.87 -28.12
N SER A 543 3.30 -2.27 -28.14
CA SER A 543 3.12 -0.84 -28.40
C SER A 543 2.12 -0.24 -27.42
N GLY A 544 2.37 1.01 -27.03
CA GLY A 544 1.45 1.79 -26.23
C GLY A 544 0.29 2.33 -27.05
N PRO A 545 -0.74 2.90 -26.39
CA PRO A 545 -1.78 3.67 -27.06
C PRO A 545 -1.18 4.79 -27.91
N ARG A 546 -1.78 5.07 -29.07
CA ARG A 546 -1.36 6.19 -29.90
C ARG A 546 -1.66 7.51 -29.19
N TRP A 547 -0.79 8.51 -29.44
CA TRP A 547 -1.07 9.89 -29.06
C TRP A 547 -2.39 10.34 -29.70
N PRO A 548 -3.18 11.17 -29.01
CA PRO A 548 -4.46 11.64 -29.51
C PRO A 548 -4.23 12.75 -30.56
N ASP A 549 -5.15 12.86 -31.50
CA ASP A 549 -5.15 13.93 -32.48
C ASP A 549 -5.88 15.16 -31.90
N VAL A 550 -5.12 16.02 -31.23
CA VAL A 550 -5.62 17.21 -30.53
C VAL A 550 -4.69 18.40 -30.78
N PRO A 551 -5.17 19.65 -30.61
CA PRO A 551 -4.36 20.85 -30.84
C PRO A 551 -3.05 20.84 -30.04
N THR A 552 -2.01 21.48 -30.58
CA THR A 552 -0.71 21.62 -29.91
C THR A 552 -0.47 23.03 -29.38
N LYS A 553 0.13 23.16 -28.19
CA LYS A 553 0.59 24.44 -27.60
C LYS A 553 2.09 24.39 -27.30
N ALA A 554 2.79 25.52 -27.45
CA ALA A 554 4.25 25.61 -27.30
C ALA A 554 4.74 25.93 -25.87
N THR A 555 3.84 26.12 -24.91
CA THR A 555 4.19 26.47 -23.52
C THR A 555 3.35 25.68 -22.54
N ALA A 556 3.99 24.98 -21.60
CA ALA A 556 3.33 24.47 -20.40
C ALA A 556 3.70 25.37 -19.21
N ASP A 557 2.71 25.73 -18.40
CA ASP A 557 2.96 26.33 -17.09
C ASP A 557 3.22 25.25 -16.04
N ALA A 558 3.76 25.64 -14.87
CA ALA A 558 4.00 24.71 -13.76
C ALA A 558 2.71 24.02 -13.26
N SER A 559 1.53 24.63 -13.48
CA SER A 559 0.24 24.05 -13.10
C SER A 559 -0.07 22.76 -13.87
N MET A 560 0.49 22.60 -15.07
CA MET A 560 0.26 21.41 -15.89
C MET A 560 0.96 20.15 -15.36
N ILE A 561 2.14 20.26 -14.74
CA ILE A 561 2.78 19.13 -14.04
C ILE A 561 1.89 18.65 -12.89
N PHE A 562 1.28 19.58 -12.14
CA PHE A 562 0.32 19.23 -11.09
C PHE A 562 -0.98 18.63 -11.64
N ARG A 563 -1.44 19.07 -12.83
CA ARG A 563 -2.59 18.45 -13.50
C ARG A 563 -2.30 17.03 -13.98
N LEU A 564 -1.10 16.75 -14.48
CA LEU A 564 -0.67 15.39 -14.86
C LEU A 564 -0.60 14.46 -13.65
N LEU A 565 -0.02 14.95 -12.54
CA LEU A 565 0.00 14.21 -11.27
C LEU A 565 -1.41 13.97 -10.76
N GLY A 566 -2.29 14.98 -10.80
CA GLY A 566 -3.70 14.83 -10.41
C GLY A 566 -4.47 13.86 -11.31
N ALA A 567 -4.25 13.90 -12.63
CA ALA A 567 -4.84 12.95 -13.57
C ALA A 567 -4.36 11.51 -13.29
N ALA A 568 -3.07 11.32 -13.04
CA ALA A 568 -2.50 10.03 -12.67
C ALA A 568 -3.04 9.51 -11.33
N SER A 569 -3.18 10.37 -10.32
CA SER A 569 -3.79 9.99 -9.04
C SER A 569 -5.27 9.62 -9.18
N SER A 570 -6.01 10.34 -10.04
CA SER A 570 -7.43 10.05 -10.29
C SER A 570 -7.68 8.71 -11.00
N LEU A 571 -6.64 8.09 -11.56
CA LEU A 571 -6.72 6.77 -12.21
C LEU A 571 -6.98 5.62 -11.21
N PHE A 572 -6.68 5.84 -9.95
CA PHE A 572 -6.90 4.88 -8.88
C PHE A 572 -8.12 5.23 -8.00
N ASP A 573 -8.84 6.32 -8.35
CA ASP A 573 -10.10 6.71 -7.72
C ASP A 573 -11.32 6.22 -8.52
N ASP A 574 -12.18 5.42 -7.89
CA ASP A 574 -13.41 4.85 -8.47
C ASP A 574 -14.40 5.91 -9.01
N LYS A 575 -14.33 7.16 -8.53
CA LYS A 575 -15.26 8.23 -8.95
C LYS A 575 -14.95 8.85 -10.31
N ALA A 576 -13.71 8.79 -10.78
CA ALA A 576 -13.32 9.33 -12.09
C ALA A 576 -13.82 8.45 -13.26
N ALA A 577 -14.47 7.32 -12.98
CA ALA A 577 -15.07 6.41 -13.94
C ALA A 577 -16.21 7.03 -14.77
N ARG A 578 -16.80 8.16 -14.35
CA ARG A 578 -17.99 8.75 -15.02
C ARG A 578 -17.70 9.86 -16.02
N THR A 579 -16.51 10.46 -16.02
CA THR A 579 -16.21 11.64 -16.85
C THR A 579 -15.32 11.34 -18.06
N ALA A 580 -14.68 10.16 -18.12
CA ALA A 580 -13.82 9.76 -19.23
C ALA A 580 -14.56 8.93 -20.29
N THR A 581 -15.70 9.39 -20.80
CA THR A 581 -16.31 8.80 -22.01
C THR A 581 -16.88 9.86 -22.95
N ARG A 582 -16.48 9.73 -24.22
CA ARG A 582 -16.85 10.47 -25.47
C ARG A 582 -16.15 11.80 -25.76
N PRO A 583 -15.35 11.88 -26.86
CA PRO A 583 -15.26 13.10 -27.65
C PRO A 583 -16.68 13.44 -28.16
N LYS A 584 -17.11 14.69 -27.99
CA LYS A 584 -18.33 15.19 -28.64
C LYS A 584 -18.14 15.10 -30.16
N PRO A 585 -19.06 14.46 -30.92
CA PRO A 585 -19.11 14.61 -32.37
C PRO A 585 -19.39 16.09 -32.71
N GLY A 586 -18.82 16.54 -33.83
CA GLY A 586 -18.73 17.91 -34.30
C GLY A 586 -19.88 18.86 -33.95
N ALA A 587 -19.50 20.06 -33.51
CA ALA A 587 -20.30 21.25 -33.68
C ALA A 587 -19.67 22.07 -34.80
N THR A 588 -20.17 21.88 -36.01
CA THR A 588 -20.05 22.87 -37.09
C THR A 588 -20.82 24.12 -36.68
N ARG A 589 -20.10 25.23 -36.52
CA ARG A 589 -20.41 26.49 -37.19
C ARG A 589 -19.18 27.37 -37.24
#